data_AF-A0A957Z7B2-F1
#
_entry.id   AF-A0A957Z7B2-F1
#
_cell.length_a   1.000
_cell.length_b   1.000
_cell.length_c   1.000
_cell.angle_alpha   90.00
_cell.angle_beta   90.00
_cell.angle_gamma   90.00
#
_symmetry.space_group_name_H-M   'P 1'
#
loop_
_entity.id
_entity.type
_entity.pdbx_description
1 polymer ?
#
loop_
_entity_poly.entity_id
_entity_poly.type
_entity_poly.pdbx_seq_one_letter_code
_entity_poly.pdbx_strand_id
1 'polypeptide(L)'
;WAVMPTGMVFTHEVRPDIYQVARENLARLGLLPYVKMFVTDIDDGFKADDVDAVFLDVREPWHYLPAARKALRPGGFFASLLPTANQVIELLNGFDRHHFADVSVEELILRRYKATPDRFRPDDNLIGHTGYLIFARCIDAREDLARWQRPERQRYEARMRTQAEIEAQAQERADDIAAGGKKYPPMPLPD
;
A
#
# COMPACT_ATOMS: atom_id res chain seq x y z
N TRP A 1 -12.39 -13.70 10.26
CA TRP A 1 -12.14 -14.95 9.51
C TRP A 1 -11.20 -15.82 10.31
N ALA A 2 -11.34 -17.13 10.22
CA ALA A 2 -10.41 -18.08 10.83
C ALA A 2 -9.96 -19.06 9.74
N VAL A 3 -8.65 -19.35 9.70
CA VAL A 3 -8.11 -20.35 8.78
C VAL A 3 -8.43 -21.75 9.27
N MET A 4 -8.27 -22.04 10.56
CA MET A 4 -8.64 -23.35 11.11
C MET A 4 -10.09 -23.32 11.63
N PRO A 5 -10.90 -24.37 11.43
CA PRO A 5 -10.55 -25.66 10.82
C PRO A 5 -10.88 -25.81 9.32
N THR A 6 -11.51 -24.81 8.68
CA THR A 6 -12.09 -24.98 7.33
C THR A 6 -11.47 -24.11 6.23
N GLY A 7 -10.68 -23.11 6.60
CA GLY A 7 -9.96 -22.23 5.69
C GLY A 7 -8.58 -22.77 5.31
N MET A 8 -7.88 -21.97 4.52
CA MET A 8 -6.59 -22.33 3.93
C MET A 8 -5.72 -21.09 3.77
N VAL A 9 -4.42 -21.21 4.02
CA VAL A 9 -3.41 -20.23 3.61
C VAL A 9 -2.78 -20.70 2.31
N PHE A 10 -2.66 -19.81 1.34
CA PHE A 10 -1.88 -20.02 0.13
C PHE A 10 -0.64 -19.14 0.23
N THR A 11 0.55 -19.74 0.20
CA THR A 11 1.81 -19.01 0.33
C THR A 11 2.74 -19.30 -0.84
N HIS A 12 3.44 -18.27 -1.30
CA HIS A 12 4.32 -18.27 -2.46
C HIS A 12 5.70 -17.82 -2.00
N GLU A 13 6.72 -18.63 -2.27
CA GLU A 13 8.10 -18.35 -1.92
C GLU A 13 8.98 -18.71 -3.12
N VAL A 14 9.72 -17.73 -3.64
CA VAL A 14 10.58 -17.94 -4.83
C VAL A 14 11.85 -18.71 -4.48
N ARG A 15 12.30 -18.63 -3.22
CA ARG A 15 13.55 -19.24 -2.74
C ARG A 15 13.32 -20.65 -2.19
N PRO A 16 13.83 -21.71 -2.86
CA PRO A 16 13.60 -23.09 -2.43
C PRO A 16 14.15 -23.40 -1.04
N ASP A 17 15.26 -22.76 -0.64
CA ASP A 17 15.86 -22.94 0.69
C ASP A 17 14.95 -22.43 1.81
N ILE A 18 14.40 -21.22 1.65
CA ILE A 18 13.45 -20.62 2.61
C ILE A 18 12.14 -21.41 2.65
N TYR A 19 11.65 -21.83 1.49
CA TYR A 19 10.47 -22.68 1.38
C TYR A 19 10.60 -23.96 2.21
N GLN A 20 11.75 -24.65 2.13
CA GLN A 20 11.95 -25.90 2.86
C GLN A 20 11.95 -25.67 4.38
N VAL A 21 12.62 -24.61 4.85
CA VAL A 21 12.63 -24.24 6.27
C VAL A 21 11.21 -23.93 6.76
N ALA A 22 10.43 -23.17 6.00
CA ALA A 22 9.04 -22.86 6.34
C ALA A 22 8.17 -24.12 6.39
N ARG A 23 8.31 -25.03 5.42
CA ARG A 23 7.58 -26.30 5.36
C ARG A 23 7.89 -27.18 6.57
N GLU A 24 9.16 -27.31 6.94
CA GLU A 24 9.57 -28.10 8.12
C GLU A 24 9.01 -27.52 9.43
N ASN A 25 9.03 -26.19 9.58
CA ASN A 25 8.45 -25.53 10.75
C ASN A 25 6.93 -25.75 10.82
N LEU A 26 6.21 -25.62 9.71
CA LEU A 26 4.77 -25.90 9.65
C LEU A 26 4.46 -27.38 9.93
N ALA A 27 5.31 -28.30 9.48
CA ALA A 27 5.18 -29.73 9.77
C ALA A 27 5.29 -30.00 11.27
N ARG A 28 6.31 -29.42 11.93
CA ARG A 28 6.55 -29.54 13.36
C ARG A 28 5.39 -29.00 14.20
N LEU A 29 4.71 -27.97 13.71
CA LEU A 29 3.53 -27.37 14.35
C LEU A 29 2.21 -28.07 13.99
N GLY A 30 2.22 -29.06 13.08
CA GLY A 30 1.01 -29.74 12.61
C GLY A 30 0.07 -28.87 11.76
N LEU A 31 0.59 -27.77 11.18
CA LEU A 31 -0.20 -26.79 10.45
C LEU A 31 -0.25 -27.00 8.94
N LEU A 32 0.59 -27.89 8.39
CA LEU A 32 0.61 -28.19 6.95
C LEU A 32 -0.75 -28.49 6.30
N PRO A 33 -1.71 -29.18 6.95
CA PRO A 33 -3.02 -29.42 6.34
C PRO A 33 -3.81 -28.15 5.99
N TYR A 34 -3.46 -27.01 6.59
CA TYR A 34 -4.14 -25.71 6.42
C TYR A 34 -3.31 -24.72 5.60
N VAL A 35 -2.19 -25.16 5.01
CA VAL A 35 -1.28 -24.30 4.24
C VAL A 35 -0.89 -24.97 2.92
N LYS A 36 -1.32 -24.40 1.81
CA LYS A 36 -0.85 -24.72 0.46
C LYS A 36 0.32 -23.84 0.09
N MET A 37 1.48 -24.45 -0.14
CA MET A 37 2.73 -23.74 -0.41
C MET A 37 3.15 -23.93 -1.87
N PHE A 38 3.68 -22.88 -2.49
CA PHE A 38 4.17 -22.89 -3.88
C PHE A 38 5.59 -22.32 -3.95
N VAL A 39 6.50 -23.06 -4.60
CA VAL A 39 7.84 -22.56 -4.94
C VAL A 39 7.76 -21.87 -6.29
N THR A 40 7.47 -20.57 -6.31
CA THR A 40 7.26 -19.81 -7.54
C THR A 40 7.41 -18.33 -7.29
N ASP A 41 7.76 -17.60 -8.34
CA ASP A 41 7.57 -16.16 -8.38
C ASP A 41 6.09 -15.82 -8.45
N ILE A 42 5.71 -14.69 -7.86
CA ILE A 42 4.36 -14.13 -7.89
C ILE A 42 4.14 -13.16 -9.05
N ASP A 43 5.16 -12.88 -9.87
CA ASP A 43 5.05 -12.15 -11.14
C ASP A 43 3.99 -12.77 -12.07
N ASP A 44 3.84 -14.10 -12.07
CA ASP A 44 2.82 -14.83 -12.83
C ASP A 44 1.42 -14.81 -12.15
N GLY A 45 1.29 -14.11 -11.04
CA GLY A 45 0.09 -14.03 -10.22
C GLY A 45 -0.04 -15.14 -9.16
N PHE A 46 -1.05 -15.00 -8.32
CA PHE A 46 -1.27 -15.92 -7.20
C PHE A 46 -1.96 -17.21 -7.65
N LYS A 47 -1.65 -18.31 -6.98
CA LYS A 47 -2.24 -19.65 -7.22
C LYS A 47 -3.52 -19.85 -6.39
N ALA A 48 -4.26 -18.76 -6.17
CA ALA A 48 -5.52 -18.72 -5.42
C ALA A 48 -6.36 -17.55 -5.93
N ASP A 49 -7.66 -17.78 -6.04
CA ASP A 49 -8.67 -16.78 -6.42
C ASP A 49 -9.78 -16.75 -5.35
N ASP A 50 -10.57 -15.68 -5.34
CA ASP A 50 -11.68 -15.42 -4.39
C ASP A 50 -11.27 -15.51 -2.91
N VAL A 51 -10.05 -15.05 -2.58
CA VAL A 51 -9.54 -15.08 -1.20
C VAL A 51 -10.11 -13.95 -0.35
N ASP A 52 -10.29 -14.21 0.95
CA ASP A 52 -10.75 -13.21 1.92
C ASP A 52 -9.74 -12.07 2.14
N ALA A 53 -8.45 -12.41 2.07
CA ALA A 53 -7.35 -11.49 2.37
C ALA A 53 -6.06 -11.85 1.62
N VAL A 54 -5.22 -10.84 1.36
CA VAL A 54 -3.89 -10.94 0.79
C VAL A 54 -2.93 -10.18 1.69
N PHE A 55 -1.79 -10.79 2.01
CA PHE A 55 -0.68 -10.17 2.72
C PHE A 55 0.58 -10.24 1.86
N LEU A 56 1.21 -9.09 1.62
CA LEU A 56 2.45 -8.98 0.84
C LEU A 56 3.60 -8.47 1.70
N ASP A 57 4.57 -9.34 1.91
CA ASP A 57 5.87 -9.01 2.52
C ASP A 57 6.97 -9.16 1.45
N VAL A 58 6.98 -8.20 0.53
CA VAL A 58 7.92 -8.14 -0.60
C VAL A 58 8.43 -6.71 -0.76
N ARG A 59 9.57 -6.55 -1.45
CA ARG A 59 10.24 -5.24 -1.57
C ARG A 59 9.40 -4.18 -2.28
N GLU A 60 8.64 -4.59 -3.29
CA GLU A 60 7.94 -3.70 -4.22
C GLU A 60 6.48 -4.16 -4.43
N PRO A 61 5.64 -4.10 -3.38
CA PRO A 61 4.28 -4.66 -3.42
C PRO A 61 3.36 -3.97 -4.43
N TRP A 62 3.67 -2.73 -4.82
CA TRP A 62 2.89 -1.95 -5.80
C TRP A 62 2.84 -2.61 -7.18
N HIS A 63 3.84 -3.42 -7.57
CA HIS A 63 3.82 -4.16 -8.84
C HIS A 63 2.80 -5.30 -8.85
N TYR A 64 2.43 -5.82 -7.67
CA TYR A 64 1.54 -6.98 -7.54
C TYR A 64 0.10 -6.60 -7.18
N LEU A 65 -0.24 -5.31 -7.09
CA LEU A 65 -1.61 -4.85 -6.84
C LEU A 65 -2.63 -5.37 -7.88
N PRO A 66 -2.32 -5.46 -9.20
CA PRO A 66 -3.23 -6.08 -10.16
C PRO A 66 -3.49 -7.57 -9.86
N ALA A 67 -2.44 -8.33 -9.52
CA ALA A 67 -2.56 -9.74 -9.17
C ALA A 67 -3.34 -9.93 -7.85
N ALA A 68 -3.08 -9.08 -6.86
CA ALA A 68 -3.81 -9.08 -5.59
C ALA A 68 -5.29 -8.75 -5.78
N ARG A 69 -5.61 -7.76 -6.62
CA ARG A 69 -7.00 -7.42 -6.97
C ARG A 69 -7.72 -8.60 -7.63
N LYS A 70 -7.05 -9.32 -8.53
CA LYS A 70 -7.63 -10.49 -9.21
C LYS A 70 -7.93 -11.62 -8.23
N ALA A 71 -7.02 -11.86 -7.28
CA ALA A 71 -7.17 -12.93 -6.30
C ALA A 71 -8.18 -12.60 -5.20
N LEU A 72 -8.26 -11.34 -4.77
CA LEU A 72 -9.16 -10.91 -3.70
C LEU A 72 -10.63 -10.92 -4.16
N ARG A 73 -11.51 -11.43 -3.29
CA ARG A 73 -12.95 -11.20 -3.47
C ARG A 73 -13.28 -9.70 -3.35
N PRO A 74 -14.42 -9.23 -3.89
CA PRO A 74 -14.89 -7.87 -3.67
C PRO A 74 -14.99 -7.54 -2.16
N GLY A 75 -14.37 -6.44 -1.74
CA GLY A 75 -14.29 -6.04 -0.33
C GLY A 75 -13.24 -6.80 0.49
N GLY A 76 -12.43 -7.66 -0.12
CA GLY A 76 -11.35 -8.40 0.54
C GLY A 76 -10.26 -7.50 1.13
N PHE A 77 -9.52 -8.02 2.11
CA PHE A 77 -8.50 -7.27 2.85
C PHE A 77 -7.14 -7.36 2.18
N PHE A 78 -6.47 -6.23 2.04
CA PHE A 78 -5.08 -6.16 1.63
C PHE A 78 -4.24 -5.67 2.80
N ALA A 79 -3.07 -6.28 2.98
CA ALA A 79 -2.07 -5.84 3.92
C ALA A 79 -0.66 -5.98 3.35
N SER A 80 0.25 -5.10 3.77
CA SER A 80 1.68 -5.19 3.45
C SER A 80 2.54 -4.69 4.61
N LEU A 81 3.74 -5.24 4.74
CA LEU A 81 4.76 -4.81 5.69
C LEU A 81 5.92 -4.18 4.91
N LEU A 82 6.26 -2.93 5.18
CA LEU A 82 7.33 -2.21 4.48
C LEU A 82 8.29 -1.52 5.45
N PRO A 83 9.61 -1.60 5.24
CA PRO A 83 10.59 -1.02 6.17
C PRO A 83 10.90 0.46 5.96
N THR A 84 10.46 1.08 4.85
CA THR A 84 10.80 2.48 4.55
C THR A 84 9.60 3.31 4.12
N ALA A 85 9.61 4.60 4.49
CA ALA A 85 8.57 5.54 4.10
C ALA A 85 8.44 5.71 2.58
N ASN A 86 9.55 5.66 1.83
CA ASN A 86 9.49 5.76 0.36
C ASN A 86 8.72 4.59 -0.25
N GLN A 87 8.92 3.37 0.26
CA GLN A 87 8.13 2.21 -0.19
C GLN A 87 6.64 2.37 0.16
N VAL A 88 6.34 2.92 1.34
CA VAL A 88 4.95 3.25 1.73
C VAL A 88 4.33 4.22 0.72
N ILE A 89 5.04 5.30 0.37
CA ILE A 89 4.57 6.31 -0.59
C ILE A 89 4.27 5.68 -1.95
N GLU A 90 5.18 4.83 -2.46
CA GLU A 90 4.97 4.11 -3.73
C GLU A 90 3.73 3.20 -3.69
N LEU A 91 3.54 2.47 -2.59
CA LEU A 91 2.35 1.64 -2.40
C LEU A 91 1.06 2.46 -2.34
N LEU A 92 1.07 3.59 -1.62
CA LEU A 92 -0.07 4.51 -1.53
C LEU A 92 -0.47 5.08 -2.89
N ASN A 93 0.51 5.41 -3.74
CA ASN A 93 0.27 5.84 -5.13
C ASN A 93 -0.29 4.70 -5.99
N GLY A 94 0.14 3.46 -5.72
CA GLY A 94 -0.38 2.27 -6.40
C GLY A 94 -1.86 2.02 -6.14
N PHE A 95 -2.34 2.26 -4.92
CA PHE A 95 -3.75 2.00 -4.55
C PHE A 95 -4.76 2.77 -5.40
N ASP A 96 -4.47 4.03 -5.73
CA ASP A 96 -5.36 4.87 -6.55
C ASP A 96 -5.55 4.28 -7.96
N ARG A 97 -4.50 3.67 -8.52
CA ARG A 97 -4.52 3.08 -9.87
C ARG A 97 -5.25 1.73 -9.91
N HIS A 98 -5.38 1.04 -8.79
CA HIS A 98 -5.86 -0.35 -8.73
C HIS A 98 -7.13 -0.54 -7.88
N HIS A 99 -7.83 0.57 -7.58
CA HIS A 99 -9.06 0.65 -6.78
C HIS A 99 -8.97 -0.11 -5.45
N PHE A 100 -7.95 0.27 -4.67
CA PHE A 100 -7.88 -0.03 -3.26
C PHE A 100 -8.32 1.20 -2.46
N ALA A 101 -9.10 0.97 -1.40
CA ALA A 101 -9.76 1.98 -0.61
C ALA A 101 -9.60 1.70 0.89
N ASP A 102 -10.14 2.59 1.75
CA ASP A 102 -10.07 2.44 3.21
C ASP A 102 -8.63 2.22 3.70
N VAL A 103 -7.72 3.03 3.18
CA VAL A 103 -6.28 2.86 3.38
C VAL A 103 -5.88 3.35 4.78
N SER A 104 -5.15 2.52 5.52
CA SER A 104 -4.48 2.90 6.76
C SER A 104 -3.00 2.52 6.74
N VAL A 105 -2.18 3.33 7.40
CA VAL A 105 -0.77 3.04 7.65
C VAL A 105 -0.54 3.17 9.14
N GLU A 106 0.02 2.11 9.73
CA GLU A 106 0.21 1.97 11.16
C GLU A 106 1.64 1.53 11.47
N GLU A 107 2.13 1.88 12.65
CA GLU A 107 3.38 1.39 13.19
C GLU A 107 3.14 0.97 14.64
N LEU A 108 3.78 -0.14 15.06
CA LEU A 108 3.67 -0.65 16.43
C LEU A 108 4.98 -0.42 17.19
N ILE A 109 4.92 0.47 18.19
CA ILE A 109 6.01 0.68 19.14
C ILE A 109 5.73 -0.11 20.42
N LEU A 110 6.41 -1.25 20.56
CA LEU A 110 6.30 -2.10 21.75
C LEU A 110 7.36 -1.70 22.79
N ARG A 111 6.93 -1.10 23.91
CA ARG A 111 7.79 -0.79 25.05
C ARG A 111 7.66 -1.84 26.14
N ARG A 112 8.69 -2.67 26.32
CA ARG A 112 8.74 -3.68 27.37
C ARG A 112 9.16 -3.09 28.72
N TYR A 113 8.76 -3.75 29.79
CA TYR A 113 9.06 -3.38 31.16
C TYR A 113 9.68 -4.57 31.89
N LYS A 114 10.65 -4.27 32.77
CA LYS A 114 11.19 -5.23 33.72
C LYS A 114 10.16 -5.51 34.79
N ALA A 115 9.61 -6.72 34.77
CA ALA A 115 8.51 -7.15 35.63
C ALA A 115 8.98 -7.56 37.05
N THR A 116 9.80 -6.73 37.70
CA THR A 116 10.20 -6.92 39.11
C THR A 116 9.39 -5.95 39.98
N PRO A 117 8.52 -6.42 40.90
CA PRO A 117 7.58 -5.57 41.62
C PRO A 117 8.20 -4.32 42.28
N ASP A 118 9.27 -4.48 43.07
CA ASP A 118 9.91 -3.36 43.79
C ASP A 118 10.82 -2.48 42.91
N ARG A 119 11.04 -2.86 41.65
CA ARG A 119 11.92 -2.18 40.70
C ARG A 119 11.30 -2.11 39.30
N PHE A 120 9.98 -1.97 39.24
CA PHE A 120 9.24 -1.94 37.99
C PHE A 120 9.64 -0.70 37.18
N ARG A 121 10.18 -0.94 35.99
CA ARG A 121 10.67 0.13 35.09
C ARG A 121 10.72 -0.36 33.65
N PRO A 122 10.75 0.55 32.66
CA PRO A 122 10.97 0.17 31.28
C PRO A 122 12.29 -0.60 31.09
N ASP A 123 12.34 -1.44 30.06
CA ASP A 123 13.61 -1.95 29.55
C ASP A 123 14.51 -0.81 29.08
N ASP A 124 15.82 -1.03 29.14
CA ASP A 124 16.82 0.01 28.85
C ASP A 124 16.89 0.31 27.33
N ASN A 125 16.57 -0.68 26.50
CA ASN A 125 16.57 -0.56 25.04
C ASN A 125 15.14 -0.55 24.50
N LEU A 126 14.90 0.33 23.52
CA LEU A 126 13.68 0.35 22.71
C LEU A 126 14.03 -0.03 21.27
N ILE A 127 13.22 -0.89 20.65
CA ILE A 127 13.27 -1.11 19.20
C ILE A 127 12.55 0.09 18.56
N GLY A 128 13.33 0.99 17.95
CA GLY A 128 12.80 2.27 17.46
C GLY A 128 11.94 2.15 16.20
N HIS A 129 12.15 1.13 15.38
CA HIS A 129 11.38 0.87 14.18
C HIS A 129 11.53 -0.61 13.79
N THR A 130 10.46 -1.21 13.29
CA THR A 130 10.50 -2.55 12.64
C THR A 130 10.04 -2.43 11.19
N GLY A 131 8.88 -1.79 10.99
CA GLY A 131 8.29 -1.56 9.69
C GLY A 131 6.92 -0.90 9.84
N TYR A 132 6.41 -0.41 8.72
CA TYR A 132 5.06 0.09 8.56
C TYR A 132 4.14 -1.06 8.17
N LEU A 133 2.97 -1.11 8.81
CA LEU A 133 1.85 -1.96 8.42
C LEU A 133 0.89 -1.13 7.58
N ILE A 134 0.67 -1.54 6.34
CA ILE A 134 -0.21 -0.85 5.40
C ILE A 134 -1.42 -1.75 5.18
N PHE A 135 -2.61 -1.20 5.34
CA PHE A 135 -3.87 -1.90 5.13
C PHE A 135 -4.71 -1.17 4.09
N ALA A 136 -5.49 -1.93 3.33
CA ALA A 136 -6.49 -1.41 2.40
C ALA A 136 -7.57 -2.46 2.13
N ARG A 137 -8.62 -2.06 1.41
CA ARG A 137 -9.67 -2.94 0.92
C ARG A 137 -9.77 -2.89 -0.59
N CYS A 138 -9.90 -4.05 -1.23
CA CYS A 138 -10.17 -4.13 -2.66
C CYS A 138 -11.64 -3.78 -2.89
N ILE A 139 -11.94 -2.75 -3.69
CA ILE A 139 -13.33 -2.39 -4.04
C ILE A 139 -13.64 -2.70 -5.50
N ASP A 140 -14.92 -2.96 -5.80
CA ASP A 140 -15.38 -3.15 -7.18
C ASP A 140 -15.05 -1.90 -8.01
N ALA A 141 -14.65 -2.09 -9.27
CA ALA A 141 -14.23 -0.99 -10.14
C ALA A 141 -15.36 0.00 -10.45
N ARG A 142 -16.61 -0.41 -10.23
CA ARG A 142 -17.79 0.43 -10.41
C ARG A 142 -18.05 1.36 -9.23
N GLU A 143 -17.40 1.14 -8.10
CA GLU A 143 -17.54 1.98 -6.92
C GLU A 143 -16.68 3.24 -7.03
N ASP A 144 -17.23 4.36 -6.58
CA ASP A 144 -16.51 5.63 -6.51
C ASP A 144 -15.52 5.62 -5.34
N LEU A 145 -14.22 5.66 -5.66
CA LEU A 145 -13.13 5.71 -4.68
C LEU A 145 -13.23 6.93 -3.76
N ALA A 146 -13.77 8.06 -4.23
CA ALA A 146 -13.83 9.29 -3.47
C ALA A 146 -14.65 9.14 -2.17
N ARG A 147 -15.62 8.21 -2.15
CA ARG A 147 -16.43 7.88 -0.96
C ARG A 147 -15.62 7.32 0.19
N TRP A 148 -14.50 6.66 -0.11
CA TRP A 148 -13.65 5.98 0.86
C TRP A 148 -12.38 6.75 1.19
N GLN A 149 -12.14 7.86 0.50
CA GLN A 149 -11.00 8.71 0.79
C GLN A 149 -11.26 9.52 2.06
N ARG A 150 -10.24 9.60 2.92
CA ARG A 150 -10.27 10.52 4.05
C ARG A 150 -10.27 11.98 3.55
N PRO A 151 -10.90 12.92 4.28
CA PRO A 151 -10.94 14.33 3.89
C PRO A 151 -9.57 14.95 3.61
N GLU A 152 -8.51 14.51 4.31
CA GLU A 152 -7.14 14.96 4.09
C GLU A 152 -6.63 14.61 2.69
N ARG A 153 -6.96 13.42 2.19
CA ARG A 153 -6.55 12.94 0.86
C ARG A 153 -7.28 13.72 -0.24
N GLN A 154 -8.58 13.96 -0.08
CA GLN A 154 -9.36 14.79 -1.01
C GLN A 154 -8.79 16.21 -1.11
N ARG A 155 -8.38 16.81 0.03
CA ARG A 155 -7.72 18.13 0.05
C ARG A 155 -6.36 18.10 -0.64
N TYR A 156 -5.58 17.04 -0.44
CA TYR A 156 -4.30 16.86 -1.12
C TYR A 156 -4.49 16.79 -2.65
N GLU A 157 -5.41 15.97 -3.12
CA GLU A 157 -5.72 15.85 -4.55
C GLU A 157 -6.22 17.17 -5.15
N ALA A 158 -7.10 17.88 -4.45
CA ALA A 158 -7.58 19.20 -4.89
C ALA A 158 -6.42 20.21 -5.03
N ARG A 159 -5.47 20.23 -4.07
CA ARG A 159 -4.27 21.06 -4.15
C ARG A 159 -3.40 20.69 -5.35
N MET A 160 -3.19 19.40 -5.60
CA MET A 160 -2.41 18.93 -6.74
C MET A 160 -3.04 19.32 -8.07
N ARG A 161 -4.38 19.24 -8.19
CA ARG A 161 -5.11 19.68 -9.40
C ARG A 161 -4.95 21.18 -9.63
N THR A 162 -5.16 21.99 -8.60
CA THR A 162 -4.97 23.44 -8.69
C THR A 162 -3.53 23.82 -9.05
N GLN A 163 -2.54 23.14 -8.46
CA GLN A 163 -1.13 23.36 -8.79
C GLN A 163 -0.84 23.02 -10.26
N ALA A 164 -1.34 21.89 -10.75
CA ALA A 164 -1.18 21.50 -12.15
C ALA A 164 -1.87 22.47 -13.12
N GLU A 165 -3.05 23.00 -12.77
CA GLU A 165 -3.74 24.03 -13.56
C GLU A 165 -2.92 25.34 -13.62
N ILE A 166 -2.34 25.77 -12.50
CA ILE A 166 -1.47 26.96 -12.45
C ILE A 166 -0.22 26.74 -13.31
N GLU A 167 0.41 25.57 -13.21
CA GLU A 167 1.60 25.22 -13.99
C GLU A 167 1.30 25.16 -15.49
N ALA A 168 0.16 24.57 -15.87
CA ALA A 168 -0.28 24.53 -17.26
C ALA A 168 -0.55 25.94 -17.83
N GLN A 169 -1.21 26.81 -17.06
CA GLN A 169 -1.42 28.21 -17.46
C GLN A 169 -0.11 28.99 -17.53
N ALA A 170 0.83 28.73 -16.64
CA ALA A 170 2.15 29.36 -16.67
C ALA A 170 2.93 28.91 -17.92
N GLN A 171 2.85 27.63 -18.28
CA GLN A 171 3.45 27.09 -19.49
C GLN A 171 2.81 27.68 -20.75
N GLU A 172 1.48 27.75 -20.83
CA GLU A 172 0.77 28.35 -21.96
C GLU A 172 1.15 29.83 -22.13
N ARG A 173 1.23 30.60 -21.04
CA ARG A 173 1.71 31.99 -21.08
C ARG A 173 3.16 32.09 -21.54
N ALA A 174 4.03 31.17 -21.12
CA ALA A 174 5.43 31.15 -21.54
C ALA A 174 5.54 30.84 -23.05
N ASP A 175 4.75 29.90 -23.55
CA ASP A 175 4.69 29.53 -24.96
C ASP A 175 4.13 30.67 -25.83
N ASP A 176 3.08 31.38 -25.37
CA ASP A 176 2.54 32.57 -26.02
C ASP A 176 3.55 33.73 -26.10
N ILE A 177 4.33 33.94 -25.03
CA ILE A 177 5.42 34.93 -25.02
C ILE A 177 6.50 34.52 -26.02
N ALA A 178 6.89 33.24 -26.05
CA ALA A 178 7.89 32.72 -26.96
C ALA A 178 7.45 32.77 -28.44
N ALA A 179 6.16 32.61 -28.71
CA ALA A 179 5.56 32.74 -30.04
C ALA A 179 5.40 34.19 -30.52
N GLY A 180 5.84 35.19 -29.73
CA GLY A 180 5.78 36.60 -30.09
C GLY A 180 4.42 37.25 -29.86
N GLY A 181 3.76 36.89 -28.74
CA GLY A 181 2.38 37.20 -28.35
C GLY A 181 1.80 38.55 -28.80
N LYS A 182 0.47 38.59 -28.96
CA LYS A 182 -0.29 39.76 -29.46
C LYS A 182 0.24 41.06 -28.86
N LYS A 183 0.83 41.93 -29.70
CA LYS A 183 1.10 43.34 -29.36
C LYS A 183 -0.23 43.98 -28.99
N TYR A 184 -0.54 44.06 -27.70
CA TYR A 184 -1.60 44.93 -27.25
C TYR A 184 -1.21 46.36 -27.65
N PRO A 185 -2.05 47.07 -28.41
CA PRO A 185 -1.75 48.46 -28.73
C PRO A 185 -1.58 49.25 -27.43
N PRO A 186 -0.62 50.18 -27.35
CA PRO A 186 -0.44 51.00 -26.15
C PRO A 186 -1.78 51.66 -25.82
N MET A 187 -2.23 51.54 -24.57
CA MET A 187 -3.44 52.25 -24.13
C MET A 187 -3.21 53.74 -24.35
N PRO A 188 -4.15 54.46 -25.00
CA PRO A 188 -4.06 55.90 -25.08
C PRO A 188 -4.04 56.45 -23.65
N LEU A 189 -3.06 57.31 -23.37
CA LEU A 189 -3.02 58.05 -22.11
C LEU A 189 -4.26 58.94 -22.06
N PRO A 190 -4.90 59.10 -20.88
CA PRO A 190 -5.95 60.09 -20.71
C PRO A 190 -5.39 61.48 -21.02
N ASP A 191 -6.16 62.28 -21.77
CA ASP A 191 -5.86 63.68 -22.08
C ASP A 191 -5.71 64.54 -20.81
#